data_AF-A0A485MGG9-F1
#
_entry.id   AF-A0A485MGG9-F1
#
_cell.length_a   1.000
_cell.length_b   1.000
_cell.length_c   1.000
_cell.angle_alpha   90.00
_cell.angle_beta   90.00
_cell.angle_gamma   90.00
#
_symmetry.space_group_name_H-M   'P 1'
#
loop_
_entity.id
_entity.type
_entity.pdbx_description
1 polymer ?
#
loop_
_entity_poly.entity_id
_entity_poly.type
_entity_poly.pdbx_seq_one_letter_code
_entity_poly.pdbx_strand_id
1 'polypeptide(L)'
;MDLGDRASSSPPPDFRRRLHFLRKSQGAALSAPLVGGEVAEPVAREDLAADPPRESRVEVMDDKPGPGPVSETSEFLFSFGVIADIQYADLEDGYNFQGNRRRYYRHSLLHLQGAIEHWNTEGSPPRCVLQLGDIIDGYNAQYKASEKSLELVMNTFQMLKVPVHHTWGNHEFYNFSRNYLTNSKLNTKFLEDQIVHHPETVPSENYYAYHFVPFPQFRFILLDAYDLSVLGVDQSSAKYQQCLKILKGHNPNSELNSPQGLSEPQFVQFNGGFSQEQLNWLNEVLTFSDTNQEKVVIAIFPFTQRPLTVCAWPGITETRWPSFGPTGVSCVSSPVTLTMVATPRILLVCTTST
;
A
#
# COMPACT_ATOMS: atom_id res chain seq x y z
N MET A 1 46.74 25.28 42.02
CA MET A 1 46.63 25.32 40.55
C MET A 1 46.63 23.87 40.10
N ASP A 2 45.47 23.22 40.14
CA ASP A 2 44.40 23.22 39.11
C ASP A 2 44.85 22.52 37.83
N LEU A 3 44.33 21.34 37.45
CA LEU A 3 42.95 20.83 37.20
C LEU A 3 42.90 20.59 35.67
N GLY A 4 42.78 19.35 35.18
CA GLY A 4 41.53 18.60 34.98
C GLY A 4 41.28 18.53 33.46
N ASP A 5 40.74 17.51 32.81
CA ASP A 5 40.14 16.23 33.17
C ASP A 5 40.29 15.29 31.96
N ARG A 6 40.52 13.99 32.21
CA ARG A 6 40.36 12.91 31.23
C ARG A 6 39.01 12.24 31.48
N ALA A 7 38.06 12.39 30.56
CA ALA A 7 36.85 11.58 30.55
C ALA A 7 37.03 10.39 29.59
N SER A 8 37.29 9.21 30.16
CA SER A 8 37.01 7.92 29.51
C SER A 8 35.54 7.56 29.78
N SER A 9 34.76 7.33 28.74
CA SER A 9 33.43 6.74 28.87
C SER A 9 33.48 5.31 28.33
N SER A 10 33.60 4.37 29.27
CA SER A 10 33.28 2.95 29.05
C SER A 10 31.75 2.83 28.90
N PRO A 11 31.24 1.96 28.01
CA PRO A 11 29.80 1.71 27.93
C PRO A 11 29.33 0.91 29.15
N PRO A 12 28.09 1.13 29.65
CA PRO A 12 27.57 0.40 30.80
C PRO A 12 27.31 -1.09 30.48
N PRO A 13 27.40 -1.98 31.50
CA PRO A 13 27.25 -3.42 31.33
C PRO A 13 25.78 -3.88 31.38
N ASP A 14 25.54 -5.00 30.72
CA ASP A 14 24.43 -5.96 30.91
C ASP A 14 22.99 -5.50 30.66
N PHE A 15 22.41 -6.03 29.56
CA PHE A 15 21.04 -6.55 29.59
C PHE A 15 20.95 -7.87 28.80
N ARG A 16 21.58 -8.93 29.34
CA ARG A 16 21.15 -10.31 29.05
C ARG A 16 19.72 -10.48 29.56
N ARG A 17 18.72 -10.47 28.68
CA ARG A 17 17.42 -11.10 28.99
C ARG A 17 17.16 -12.29 28.09
N ARG A 18 17.29 -13.44 28.75
CA ARG A 18 16.85 -14.79 28.42
C ARG A 18 15.59 -14.82 27.55
N LEU A 19 15.63 -15.56 26.45
CA LEU A 19 14.45 -16.15 25.83
C LEU A 19 13.73 -17.00 26.89
N HIS A 20 12.52 -16.61 27.28
CA HIS A 20 11.58 -17.53 27.91
C HIS A 20 10.67 -18.10 26.82
N PHE A 21 10.80 -19.41 26.59
CA PHE A 21 9.77 -20.21 25.94
C PHE A 21 8.50 -20.18 26.80
N LEU A 22 7.39 -19.73 26.23
CA LEU A 22 6.06 -20.08 26.72
C LEU A 22 5.39 -21.01 25.71
N ARG A 23 5.64 -22.30 25.93
CA ARG A 23 4.66 -23.36 25.64
C ARG A 23 3.47 -23.12 26.57
N LYS A 24 2.26 -23.06 26.02
CA LYS A 24 1.06 -23.50 26.74
C LYS A 24 0.25 -24.42 25.85
N SER A 25 0.47 -25.70 26.10
CA SER A 25 -0.47 -26.79 25.88
C SER A 25 -1.58 -26.73 26.92
N GLN A 26 -2.84 -26.77 26.50
CA GLN A 26 -3.95 -27.51 27.15
C GLN A 26 -4.89 -27.88 25.99
N GLY A 27 -5.34 -29.11 25.78
CA GLY A 27 -5.62 -30.17 26.76
C GLY A 27 -7.12 -30.42 26.72
N ALA A 28 -7.49 -31.57 26.14
CA ALA A 28 -8.82 -32.02 25.77
C ALA A 28 -9.91 -31.98 26.86
N ALA A 29 -11.16 -31.90 26.42
CA ALA A 29 -12.30 -32.57 27.07
C ALA A 29 -13.19 -33.23 25.99
N LEU A 30 -13.26 -34.56 26.03
CA LEU A 30 -14.34 -35.42 25.53
C LEU A 30 -15.62 -35.07 26.34
N SER A 31 -16.87 -35.20 25.89
CA SER A 31 -17.57 -36.36 25.31
C SER A 31 -19.01 -35.96 24.89
N ALA A 32 -19.56 -36.67 23.89
CA ALA A 32 -20.92 -36.59 23.31
C ALA A 32 -22.01 -37.26 24.23
N PRO A 33 -23.27 -37.59 23.83
CA PRO A 33 -23.96 -37.46 22.51
C PRO A 33 -25.52 -37.17 22.55
N LEU A 34 -26.15 -37.20 21.36
CA LEU A 34 -27.52 -37.70 20.99
C LEU A 34 -28.66 -36.71 20.60
N VAL A 35 -29.16 -36.91 19.34
CA VAL A 35 -30.57 -37.00 18.85
C VAL A 35 -31.42 -35.71 18.91
N GLY A 36 -32.26 -35.25 17.97
CA GLY A 36 -32.91 -35.80 16.76
C GLY A 36 -34.41 -35.42 16.76
N GLY A 37 -34.92 -34.77 15.69
CA GLY A 37 -36.36 -34.50 15.38
C GLY A 37 -37.06 -33.45 16.26
N GLU A 38 -38.13 -32.74 15.91
CA GLU A 38 -38.92 -32.50 14.68
C GLU A 38 -39.86 -31.29 15.00
N VAL A 39 -40.17 -30.49 13.99
CA VAL A 39 -41.34 -29.62 13.68
C VAL A 39 -42.45 -29.38 14.76
N ALA A 40 -42.85 -28.11 14.97
CA ALA A 40 -44.24 -27.60 14.80
C ALA A 40 -44.47 -26.14 15.29
N GLU A 41 -45.38 -25.47 14.56
CA GLU A 41 -45.86 -24.07 14.53
C GLU A 41 -46.84 -23.64 15.68
N PRO A 42 -47.30 -22.37 15.71
CA PRO A 42 -47.65 -21.61 16.93
C PRO A 42 -49.16 -21.46 17.20
N VAL A 43 -49.55 -21.06 18.43
CA VAL A 43 -50.92 -20.58 18.73
C VAL A 43 -50.96 -19.46 19.78
N ALA A 44 -51.52 -18.34 19.32
CA ALA A 44 -52.43 -17.34 19.91
C ALA A 44 -52.32 -16.78 21.36
N ARG A 45 -52.35 -15.43 21.35
CA ARG A 45 -52.98 -14.42 22.23
C ARG A 45 -53.98 -14.86 23.30
N GLU A 46 -53.90 -14.18 24.45
CA GLU A 46 -55.06 -13.75 25.26
C GLU A 46 -54.77 -12.41 25.96
N ASP A 47 -55.69 -11.45 25.79
CA ASP A 47 -55.78 -10.13 26.41
C ASP A 47 -56.76 -10.18 27.61
N LEU A 48 -56.38 -9.69 28.79
CA LEU A 48 -57.26 -9.31 29.92
C LEU A 48 -56.42 -8.40 30.86
N ALA A 49 -56.86 -7.33 31.51
CA ALA A 49 -58.07 -6.51 31.56
C ALA A 49 -57.67 -5.19 32.27
N ALA A 50 -58.45 -4.13 32.08
CA ALA A 50 -58.22 -2.79 32.64
C ALA A 50 -58.87 -2.59 34.04
N ASP A 51 -58.35 -1.62 34.83
CA ASP A 51 -59.08 -0.89 35.90
C ASP A 51 -58.38 0.46 36.23
N PRO A 52 -59.01 1.45 36.94
CA PRO A 52 -59.21 2.82 36.45
C PRO A 52 -58.45 3.90 37.28
N PRO A 53 -58.62 5.23 37.01
CA PRO A 53 -57.55 6.21 37.22
C PRO A 53 -57.52 6.83 38.62
N ARG A 54 -56.33 7.25 39.06
CA ARG A 54 -56.15 8.21 40.16
C ARG A 54 -55.44 9.46 39.62
N GLU A 55 -56.11 10.59 39.72
CA GLU A 55 -55.51 11.91 39.56
C GLU A 55 -54.55 12.19 40.73
N SER A 56 -53.32 12.59 40.38
CA SER A 56 -52.49 13.43 41.24
C SER A 56 -51.69 14.39 40.37
N ARG A 57 -51.65 15.63 40.83
CA ARG A 57 -51.34 16.86 40.10
C ARG A 57 -49.84 17.17 40.11
N VAL A 58 -49.29 17.37 38.91
CA VAL A 58 -48.21 18.31 38.48
C VAL A 58 -46.83 18.21 39.15
N GLU A 59 -45.81 17.90 38.34
CA GLU A 59 -44.63 18.77 38.17
C GLU A 59 -44.23 18.81 36.68
N VAL A 60 -44.08 20.02 36.14
CA VAL A 60 -43.60 20.28 34.78
C VAL A 60 -42.08 20.24 34.82
N MET A 61 -41.47 19.27 34.17
CA MET A 61 -40.07 19.33 33.77
C MET A 61 -40.03 19.56 32.26
N ASP A 62 -39.40 20.67 31.87
CA ASP A 62 -39.10 20.98 30.48
C ASP A 62 -38.33 19.81 29.83
N ASP A 63 -38.98 19.10 28.92
CA ASP A 63 -38.30 18.20 27.99
C ASP A 63 -37.42 19.06 27.07
N LYS A 64 -36.12 19.12 27.38
CA LYS A 64 -35.12 19.57 26.42
C LYS A 64 -35.26 18.70 25.17
N PRO A 65 -35.35 19.30 23.97
CA PRO A 65 -35.30 18.51 22.74
C PRO A 65 -34.00 17.70 22.77
N GLY A 66 -34.12 16.38 22.68
CA GLY A 66 -32.97 15.50 22.49
C GLY A 66 -32.17 15.99 21.27
N PRO A 67 -30.83 15.84 21.28
CA PRO A 67 -30.02 16.24 20.14
C PRO A 67 -30.57 15.54 18.90
N GLY A 68 -31.03 16.33 17.93
CA GLY A 68 -31.51 15.82 16.66
C GLY A 68 -30.45 14.92 16.02
N PRO A 69 -30.82 14.06 15.06
CA PRO A 69 -29.87 13.20 14.38
C PRO A 69 -28.76 14.09 13.83
N VAL A 70 -27.54 13.88 14.32
CA VAL A 70 -26.34 14.49 13.76
C VAL A 70 -26.25 13.93 12.35
N SER A 71 -26.76 14.70 11.40
CA SER A 71 -26.55 14.45 9.99
C SER A 71 -25.06 14.62 9.77
N GLU A 72 -24.29 13.53 9.87
CA GLU A 72 -22.93 13.47 9.33
C GLU A 72 -23.04 13.61 7.82
N THR A 73 -23.20 14.85 7.35
CA THR A 73 -22.97 15.19 5.96
C THR A 73 -21.47 15.05 5.77
N SER A 74 -21.02 13.90 5.29
CA SER A 74 -19.64 13.69 4.86
C SER A 74 -19.33 14.71 3.77
N GLU A 75 -18.53 15.71 4.11
CA GLU A 75 -18.08 16.74 3.17
C GLU A 75 -17.08 16.11 2.19
N PHE A 76 -17.35 16.25 0.89
CA PHE A 76 -16.41 15.84 -0.14
C PHE A 76 -15.20 16.78 -0.14
N LEU A 77 -14.01 16.24 0.16
CA LEU A 77 -12.77 17.03 0.20
C LEU A 77 -12.11 17.13 -1.18
N PHE A 78 -11.77 15.97 -1.76
CA PHE A 78 -11.16 15.85 -3.09
C PHE A 78 -11.25 14.40 -3.59
N SER A 79 -10.98 14.21 -4.88
CA SER A 79 -10.81 12.90 -5.52
C SER A 79 -9.44 12.79 -6.19
N PHE A 80 -8.99 11.57 -6.43
CA PHE A 80 -7.83 11.25 -7.25
C PHE A 80 -8.11 9.96 -8.04
N GLY A 81 -7.60 9.87 -9.26
CA GLY A 81 -7.76 8.68 -10.08
C GLY A 81 -6.67 7.65 -9.79
N VAL A 82 -6.98 6.37 -10.01
CA VAL A 82 -6.00 5.28 -9.90
C VAL A 82 -6.18 4.32 -11.07
N ILE A 83 -5.07 3.96 -11.71
CA ILE A 83 -5.02 2.92 -12.75
C ILE A 83 -3.74 2.10 -12.57
N ALA A 84 -3.79 0.81 -12.86
CA ALA A 84 -2.67 -0.11 -12.68
C ALA A 84 -2.62 -1.11 -13.85
N ASP A 85 -1.45 -1.68 -14.10
CA ASP A 85 -1.25 -2.80 -15.00
C ASP A 85 -1.90 -2.60 -16.39
N ILE A 86 -1.69 -1.42 -16.98
CA ILE A 86 -2.14 -1.14 -18.35
C ILE A 86 -1.49 -2.18 -19.28
N GLN A 87 -0.21 -2.47 -19.10
CA GLN A 87 0.53 -3.51 -19.82
C GLN A 87 0.22 -3.53 -21.32
N TYR A 88 0.19 -2.34 -21.96
CA TYR A 88 -0.09 -2.24 -23.39
C TYR A 88 0.99 -2.95 -24.21
N ALA A 89 0.56 -3.70 -25.23
CA ALA A 89 1.41 -4.17 -26.32
C ALA A 89 0.56 -4.35 -27.58
N ASP A 90 1.15 -4.13 -28.74
CA ASP A 90 0.50 -4.38 -30.04
C ASP A 90 0.52 -5.88 -30.38
N LEU A 91 -0.14 -6.69 -29.55
CA LEU A 91 -0.19 -8.15 -29.63
C LEU A 91 -1.62 -8.66 -29.52
N GLU A 92 -1.86 -9.85 -30.07
CA GLU A 92 -3.09 -10.59 -29.78
C GLU A 92 -3.19 -10.92 -28.29
N ASP A 93 -4.41 -11.06 -27.79
CA ASP A 93 -4.66 -11.43 -26.40
C ASP A 93 -3.88 -12.69 -26.02
N GLY A 94 -3.29 -12.65 -24.82
CA GLY A 94 -2.47 -13.73 -24.29
C GLY A 94 -2.95 -14.18 -22.92
N TYR A 95 -2.03 -14.79 -22.18
CA TYR A 95 -2.26 -15.22 -20.81
C TYR A 95 -1.11 -14.77 -19.92
N ASN A 96 -1.38 -14.65 -18.62
CA ASN A 96 -0.34 -14.44 -17.63
C ASN A 96 0.63 -15.64 -17.57
N PHE A 97 1.75 -15.46 -16.85
CA PHE A 97 2.77 -16.51 -16.68
C PHE A 97 2.21 -17.87 -16.22
N GLN A 98 1.18 -17.87 -15.39
CA GLN A 98 0.53 -19.09 -14.89
C GLN A 98 -0.49 -19.71 -15.87
N GLY A 99 -0.78 -19.06 -17.00
CA GLY A 99 -1.75 -19.52 -18.00
C GLY A 99 -3.22 -19.46 -17.54
N ASN A 100 -3.51 -18.86 -16.38
CA ASN A 100 -4.84 -18.93 -15.75
C ASN A 100 -5.65 -17.63 -15.86
N ARG A 101 -5.05 -16.53 -16.33
CA ARG A 101 -5.74 -15.26 -16.57
C ARG A 101 -5.40 -14.73 -17.95
N ARG A 102 -6.43 -14.32 -18.69
CA ARG A 102 -6.28 -13.69 -20.00
C ARG A 102 -5.73 -12.27 -19.87
N ARG A 103 -4.85 -11.87 -20.77
CA ARG A 103 -4.28 -10.52 -20.91
C ARG A 103 -4.78 -9.91 -22.22
N TYR A 104 -5.37 -8.72 -22.14
CA TYR A 104 -5.96 -8.03 -23.28
C TYR A 104 -5.09 -6.84 -23.73
N TYR A 105 -3.95 -7.13 -24.36
CA TYR A 105 -2.87 -6.15 -24.56
C TYR A 105 -3.26 -4.90 -25.36
N ARG A 106 -3.98 -5.05 -26.48
CA ARG A 106 -4.42 -3.88 -27.27
C ARG A 106 -5.59 -3.14 -26.61
N HIS A 107 -6.50 -3.88 -25.99
CA HIS A 107 -7.69 -3.31 -25.36
C HIS A 107 -7.35 -2.48 -24.12
N SER A 108 -6.21 -2.71 -23.47
CA SER A 108 -5.81 -1.90 -22.32
C SER A 108 -5.64 -0.41 -22.66
N LEU A 109 -5.28 -0.09 -23.90
CA LEU A 109 -5.25 1.30 -24.37
C LEU A 109 -6.65 1.91 -24.43
N LEU A 110 -7.65 1.14 -24.87
CA LEU A 110 -9.05 1.60 -24.91
C LEU A 110 -9.57 1.81 -23.48
N HIS A 111 -9.19 0.95 -22.53
CA HIS A 111 -9.52 1.15 -21.12
C HIS A 111 -8.89 2.41 -20.54
N LEU A 112 -7.62 2.68 -20.88
CA LEU A 112 -6.96 3.93 -20.49
C LEU A 112 -7.69 5.16 -21.08
N GLN A 113 -8.04 5.12 -22.37
CA GLN A 113 -8.79 6.20 -23.03
C GLN A 113 -10.12 6.45 -22.32
N GLY A 114 -10.91 5.40 -22.06
CA GLY A 114 -12.18 5.52 -21.34
C GLY A 114 -12.03 6.06 -19.91
N ALA A 115 -10.98 5.65 -19.18
CA ALA A 115 -10.69 6.19 -17.86
C ALA A 115 -10.35 7.69 -17.90
N ILE A 116 -9.53 8.11 -18.86
CA ILE A 116 -9.17 9.52 -19.05
C ILE A 116 -10.39 10.35 -19.45
N GLU A 117 -11.22 9.86 -20.37
CA GLU A 117 -12.47 10.53 -20.76
C GLU A 117 -13.40 10.70 -19.57
N HIS A 118 -13.55 9.65 -18.74
CA HIS A 118 -14.34 9.71 -17.53
C HIS A 118 -13.82 10.79 -16.57
N TRP A 119 -12.55 10.72 -16.16
CA TRP A 119 -11.95 11.72 -15.25
C TRP A 119 -12.03 13.15 -15.79
N ASN A 120 -11.88 13.33 -17.10
CA ASN A 120 -11.93 14.65 -17.75
C ASN A 120 -13.35 15.25 -17.83
N THR A 121 -14.40 14.44 -17.62
CA THR A 121 -15.81 14.82 -17.73
C THR A 121 -16.56 14.78 -16.40
N GLU A 122 -15.93 14.30 -15.32
CA GLU A 122 -16.50 14.39 -13.97
C GLU A 122 -16.77 15.84 -13.56
N GLY A 123 -17.90 16.06 -12.86
CA GLY A 123 -18.26 17.39 -12.35
C GLY A 123 -17.25 17.96 -11.34
N SER A 124 -16.51 17.08 -10.66
CA SER A 124 -15.36 17.42 -9.83
C SER A 124 -14.17 16.55 -10.24
N PRO A 125 -13.33 17.00 -11.18
CA PRO A 125 -12.22 16.19 -11.69
C PRO A 125 -11.22 15.86 -10.58
N PRO A 126 -10.52 14.70 -10.67
CA PRO A 126 -9.52 14.32 -9.70
C PRO A 126 -8.36 15.32 -9.64
N ARG A 127 -7.77 15.53 -8.45
CA ARG A 127 -6.60 16.40 -8.28
C ARG A 127 -5.36 15.89 -9.01
N CYS A 128 -5.24 14.58 -9.10
CA CYS A 128 -4.16 13.87 -9.78
C CYS A 128 -4.60 12.43 -10.11
N VAL A 129 -3.82 11.74 -10.91
CA VAL A 129 -3.96 10.30 -11.17
C VAL A 129 -2.70 9.57 -10.73
N LEU A 130 -2.86 8.45 -10.04
CA LEU A 130 -1.79 7.51 -9.74
C LEU A 130 -1.82 6.38 -10.78
N GLN A 131 -0.76 6.26 -11.57
CA GLN A 131 -0.54 5.08 -12.41
C GLN A 131 0.45 4.16 -11.69
N LEU A 132 -0.04 3.00 -11.24
CA LEU A 132 0.67 2.11 -10.31
C LEU A 132 1.62 1.12 -10.99
N GLY A 133 2.33 1.54 -12.04
CA GLY A 133 3.34 0.73 -12.72
C GLY A 133 2.76 -0.19 -13.79
N ASP A 134 3.66 -0.89 -14.47
CA ASP A 134 3.39 -1.79 -15.57
C ASP A 134 2.56 -1.13 -16.69
N ILE A 135 3.06 -0.01 -17.23
CA ILE A 135 2.38 0.79 -18.24
C ILE A 135 2.35 0.11 -19.63
N ILE A 136 3.43 -0.57 -19.99
CA ILE A 136 3.56 -1.37 -21.22
C ILE A 136 4.03 -2.78 -20.87
N ASP A 137 3.61 -3.80 -21.63
CA ASP A 137 4.00 -5.18 -21.35
C ASP A 137 5.49 -5.42 -21.68
N GLY A 138 6.11 -6.43 -21.06
CA GLY A 138 7.52 -6.79 -21.21
C GLY A 138 7.79 -7.45 -22.55
N TYR A 139 6.75 -7.99 -23.21
CA TYR A 139 6.85 -8.46 -24.58
C TYR A 139 7.27 -7.37 -25.57
N ASN A 140 6.98 -6.09 -25.30
CA ASN A 140 7.46 -5.03 -26.17
C ASN A 140 8.99 -5.05 -26.31
N ALA A 141 9.74 -5.38 -25.27
CA ALA A 141 11.19 -5.53 -25.33
C ALA A 141 11.61 -6.66 -26.27
N GLN A 142 10.91 -7.80 -26.19
CA GLN A 142 11.18 -8.97 -27.04
C GLN A 142 10.93 -8.68 -28.52
N TYR A 143 9.92 -7.87 -28.82
CA TYR A 143 9.58 -7.43 -30.18
C TYR A 143 10.25 -6.10 -30.60
N LYS A 144 11.15 -5.55 -29.78
CA LYS A 144 11.83 -4.25 -30.02
C LYS A 144 10.86 -3.09 -30.29
N ALA A 145 9.75 -3.08 -29.56
CA ALA A 145 8.66 -2.12 -29.69
C ALA A 145 8.51 -1.20 -28.47
N SER A 146 9.35 -1.32 -27.44
CA SER A 146 9.20 -0.65 -26.15
C SER A 146 8.99 0.86 -26.26
N GLU A 147 9.85 1.58 -26.99
CA GLU A 147 9.75 3.04 -27.13
C GLU A 147 8.48 3.46 -27.86
N LYS A 148 8.12 2.77 -28.95
CA LYS A 148 6.92 3.04 -29.73
C LYS A 148 5.65 2.78 -28.91
N SER A 149 5.61 1.67 -28.18
CA SER A 149 4.49 1.33 -27.31
C SER A 149 4.36 2.31 -26.15
N LEU A 150 5.48 2.73 -25.54
CA LEU A 150 5.48 3.76 -24.50
C LEU A 150 4.99 5.10 -25.07
N GLU A 151 5.49 5.53 -26.22
CA GLU A 151 5.06 6.78 -26.87
C GLU A 151 3.55 6.80 -27.10
N LEU A 152 2.98 5.70 -27.59
CA LEU A 152 1.56 5.57 -27.86
C LEU A 152 0.71 5.67 -26.57
N VAL A 153 1.13 5.03 -25.47
CA VAL A 153 0.44 5.16 -24.18
C VAL A 153 0.62 6.57 -23.61
N MET A 154 1.81 7.16 -23.71
CA MET A 154 2.06 8.52 -23.22
C MET A 154 1.28 9.58 -24.01
N ASN A 155 1.10 9.41 -25.32
CA ASN A 155 0.24 10.27 -26.13
C ASN A 155 -1.22 10.18 -25.69
N THR A 156 -1.64 9.03 -25.18
CA THR A 156 -2.98 8.87 -24.58
C THR A 156 -3.07 9.63 -23.25
N PHE A 157 -2.06 9.53 -22.38
CA PHE A 157 -2.00 10.31 -21.14
C PHE A 157 -1.94 11.83 -21.36
N GLN A 158 -1.42 12.32 -22.50
CA GLN A 158 -1.45 13.75 -22.83
C GLN A 158 -2.86 14.34 -22.94
N MET A 159 -3.89 13.50 -23.11
CA MET A 159 -5.29 13.94 -23.11
C MET A 159 -5.83 14.20 -21.70
N LEU A 160 -5.18 13.69 -20.66
CA LEU A 160 -5.59 13.89 -19.26
C LEU A 160 -5.31 15.33 -18.83
N LYS A 161 -6.31 16.00 -18.25
CA LYS A 161 -6.23 17.42 -17.87
C LYS A 161 -5.55 17.67 -16.51
N VAL A 162 -5.18 16.61 -15.80
CA VAL A 162 -4.67 16.63 -14.43
C VAL A 162 -3.33 15.90 -14.37
N PRO A 163 -2.45 16.21 -13.40
CA PRO A 163 -1.15 15.55 -13.31
C PRO A 163 -1.30 14.04 -13.07
N VAL A 164 -0.37 13.27 -13.64
CA VAL A 164 -0.24 11.84 -13.41
C VAL A 164 1.10 11.56 -12.73
N HIS A 165 1.07 10.69 -11.72
CA HIS A 165 2.26 10.19 -11.03
C HIS A 165 2.46 8.73 -11.42
N HIS A 166 3.64 8.40 -11.96
CA HIS A 166 3.97 7.08 -12.45
C HIS A 166 4.86 6.36 -11.43
N THR A 167 4.42 5.21 -10.91
CA THR A 167 5.34 4.27 -10.25
C THR A 167 6.00 3.38 -11.30
N TRP A 168 7.13 2.75 -10.95
CA TRP A 168 7.83 1.81 -11.82
C TRP A 168 7.64 0.38 -11.29
N GLY A 169 7.04 -0.47 -12.10
CA GLY A 169 6.83 -1.90 -11.92
C GLY A 169 7.91 -2.74 -12.60
N ASN A 170 7.76 -4.06 -12.56
CA ASN A 170 8.72 -4.97 -13.20
C ASN A 170 8.71 -4.82 -14.71
N HIS A 171 7.57 -4.50 -15.32
CA HIS A 171 7.48 -4.37 -16.76
C HIS A 171 8.17 -3.10 -17.28
N GLU A 172 8.28 -2.03 -16.48
CA GLU A 172 9.18 -0.92 -16.81
C GLU A 172 10.63 -1.42 -16.92
N PHE A 173 11.09 -2.24 -15.97
CA PHE A 173 12.46 -2.76 -15.95
C PHE A 173 12.71 -3.93 -16.91
N TYR A 174 11.66 -4.58 -17.45
CA TYR A 174 11.80 -5.48 -18.58
C TYR A 174 12.06 -4.74 -19.89
N ASN A 175 11.52 -3.52 -20.01
CA ASN A 175 11.62 -2.72 -21.22
C ASN A 175 12.81 -1.77 -21.22
N PHE A 176 13.15 -1.21 -20.06
CA PHE A 176 14.04 -0.07 -19.97
C PHE A 176 15.05 -0.21 -18.83
N SER A 177 16.24 0.37 -19.03
CA SER A 177 17.17 0.57 -17.93
C SER A 177 16.68 1.68 -17.00
N ARG A 178 17.14 1.66 -15.75
CA ARG A 178 16.86 2.73 -14.79
C ARG A 178 17.30 4.10 -15.31
N ASN A 179 18.46 4.18 -15.96
CA ASN A 179 18.93 5.42 -16.59
C ASN A 179 17.96 5.92 -17.68
N TYR A 180 17.40 5.02 -18.49
CA TYR A 180 16.38 5.41 -19.46
C TYR A 180 15.14 5.96 -18.76
N LEU A 181 14.61 5.25 -17.75
CA LEU A 181 13.42 5.65 -17.01
C LEU A 181 13.57 7.02 -16.36
N THR A 182 14.72 7.29 -15.72
CA THR A 182 15.06 8.59 -15.12
C THR A 182 15.04 9.73 -16.14
N ASN A 183 15.36 9.46 -17.41
CA ASN A 183 15.36 10.46 -18.49
C ASN A 183 14.08 10.42 -19.36
N SER A 184 13.07 9.66 -18.96
CA SER A 184 11.83 9.45 -19.72
C SER A 184 10.65 10.24 -19.17
N LYS A 185 9.53 10.24 -19.90
CA LYS A 185 8.25 10.81 -19.44
C LYS A 185 7.65 10.06 -18.23
N LEU A 186 8.17 8.88 -17.88
CA LEU A 186 7.76 8.13 -16.68
C LEU A 186 8.45 8.62 -15.41
N ASN A 187 9.45 9.51 -15.51
CA ASN A 187 10.00 10.19 -14.34
C ASN A 187 9.13 11.40 -14.00
N THR A 188 8.25 11.22 -13.01
CA THR A 188 7.38 12.28 -12.48
C THR A 188 7.86 12.84 -11.15
N LYS A 189 9.12 12.60 -10.76
CA LYS A 189 9.73 13.12 -9.52
C LYS A 189 9.74 14.65 -9.48
N PHE A 190 9.72 15.33 -10.64
CA PHE A 190 9.60 16.79 -10.70
C PHE A 190 8.26 17.33 -10.14
N LEU A 191 7.28 16.46 -9.87
CA LEU A 191 6.02 16.80 -9.19
C LEU A 191 6.11 16.67 -7.66
N GLU A 192 7.29 16.38 -7.11
CA GLU A 192 7.48 16.29 -5.66
C GLU A 192 7.29 17.64 -4.97
N ASP A 193 6.83 17.58 -3.72
CA ASP A 193 6.88 18.72 -2.81
C ASP A 193 8.12 18.65 -1.93
N GLN A 194 8.54 19.81 -1.44
CA GLN A 194 9.65 19.94 -0.51
C GLN A 194 9.14 20.42 0.85
N ILE A 195 9.64 19.80 1.92
CA ILE A 195 9.32 20.24 3.28
C ILE A 195 10.41 21.19 3.74
N VAL A 196 10.06 22.46 3.89
CA VAL A 196 11.00 23.50 4.28
C VAL A 196 11.59 23.17 5.66
N HIS A 197 12.92 23.28 5.77
CA HIS A 197 13.69 22.99 7.00
C HIS A 197 13.76 21.51 7.43
N HIS A 198 13.35 20.57 6.58
CA HIS A 198 13.39 19.13 6.84
C HIS A 198 14.18 18.37 5.75
N PRO A 199 15.51 18.56 5.65
CA PRO A 199 16.33 17.94 4.59
C PRO A 199 16.31 16.40 4.62
N GLU A 200 16.03 15.79 5.76
CA GLU A 200 15.87 14.33 5.93
C GLU A 200 14.67 13.76 5.17
N THR A 201 13.70 14.61 4.80
CA THR A 201 12.53 14.23 4.00
C THR A 201 12.79 14.32 2.49
N VAL A 202 13.98 14.76 2.08
CA VAL A 202 14.41 14.76 0.68
C VAL A 202 14.88 13.35 0.29
N PRO A 203 14.28 12.72 -0.74
CA PRO A 203 14.67 11.38 -1.17
C PRO A 203 16.06 11.40 -1.81
N SER A 204 16.83 10.34 -1.58
CA SER A 204 18.11 10.10 -2.26
C SER A 204 17.93 9.88 -3.76
N GLU A 205 18.98 10.10 -4.54
CA GLU A 205 19.02 9.79 -5.97
C GLU A 205 19.23 8.28 -6.25
N ASN A 206 19.45 7.48 -5.20
CA ASN A 206 19.70 6.04 -5.32
C ASN A 206 18.45 5.20 -5.66
N TYR A 207 17.26 5.77 -5.46
CA TYR A 207 15.97 5.13 -5.70
C TYR A 207 14.96 6.13 -6.27
N TYR A 208 13.91 5.63 -6.92
CA TYR A 208 12.85 6.46 -7.49
C TYR A 208 11.64 6.57 -6.55
N ALA A 209 11.77 7.41 -5.53
CA ALA A 209 10.72 7.68 -4.55
C ALA A 209 10.62 9.18 -4.30
N TYR A 210 9.42 9.65 -3.96
CA TYR A 210 9.15 11.04 -3.62
C TYR A 210 7.78 11.19 -2.94
N HIS A 211 7.51 12.35 -2.37
CA HIS A 211 6.21 12.68 -1.80
C HIS A 211 5.64 13.99 -2.35
N PHE A 212 4.33 14.16 -2.27
CA PHE A 212 3.63 15.38 -2.69
C PHE A 212 2.31 15.56 -1.91
N VAL A 213 1.69 16.73 -1.99
CA VAL A 213 0.51 17.14 -1.22
C VAL A 213 -0.59 17.62 -2.20
N PRO A 214 -1.45 16.71 -2.71
CA PRO A 214 -2.50 17.09 -3.67
C PRO A 214 -3.65 17.90 -3.04
N PHE A 215 -3.79 17.85 -1.72
CA PHE A 215 -4.82 18.53 -0.95
C PHE A 215 -4.30 18.87 0.46
N PRO A 216 -4.70 19.99 1.10
CA PRO A 216 -4.27 20.33 2.44
C PRO A 216 -4.43 19.18 3.43
N GLN A 217 -3.38 18.90 4.21
CA GLN A 217 -3.30 17.79 5.16
C GLN A 217 -3.34 16.37 4.54
N PHE A 218 -3.21 16.21 3.22
CA PHE A 218 -3.08 14.90 2.59
C PHE A 218 -1.74 14.80 1.87
N ARG A 219 -0.87 13.91 2.34
CA ARG A 219 0.43 13.62 1.73
C ARG A 219 0.40 12.28 1.03
N PHE A 220 0.87 12.28 -0.20
CA PHE A 220 1.01 11.09 -1.03
C PHE A 220 2.50 10.75 -1.14
N ILE A 221 2.83 9.47 -1.04
CA ILE A 221 4.20 8.97 -1.08
C ILE A 221 4.29 7.90 -2.16
N LEU A 222 5.17 8.06 -3.14
CA LEU A 222 5.52 7.01 -4.10
C LEU A 222 6.79 6.31 -3.63
N LEU A 223 6.77 4.98 -3.63
CA LEU A 223 7.92 4.15 -3.28
C LEU A 223 8.48 3.39 -4.49
N ASP A 224 9.81 3.22 -4.50
CA ASP A 224 10.52 2.36 -5.44
C ASP A 224 10.55 0.93 -4.91
N ALA A 225 9.57 0.15 -5.35
CA ALA A 225 9.46 -1.28 -5.08
C ALA A 225 10.63 -2.11 -5.66
N TYR A 226 11.41 -1.56 -6.59
CA TYR A 226 12.54 -2.24 -7.25
C TYR A 226 13.88 -1.63 -6.88
N ASP A 227 13.94 -0.86 -5.78
CA ASP A 227 15.18 -0.38 -5.19
C ASP A 227 16.11 -1.56 -4.91
N LEU A 228 15.64 -2.57 -4.17
CA LEU A 228 16.28 -3.88 -4.06
C LEU A 228 15.63 -4.87 -5.03
N SER A 229 16.22 -5.04 -6.21
CA SER A 229 15.80 -6.07 -7.16
C SER A 229 16.97 -6.56 -8.01
N VAL A 230 16.76 -7.70 -8.68
CA VAL A 230 17.61 -8.16 -9.78
C VAL A 230 17.16 -7.55 -11.12
N LEU A 231 16.05 -6.81 -11.14
CA LEU A 231 15.59 -6.01 -12.27
C LEU A 231 15.97 -4.55 -12.06
N GLY A 232 16.29 -3.82 -13.14
CA GLY A 232 16.57 -2.39 -13.05
C GLY A 232 17.84 -2.00 -12.30
N VAL A 233 18.69 -2.96 -11.94
CA VAL A 233 19.97 -2.77 -11.26
C VAL A 233 21.09 -3.33 -12.12
N ASP A 234 22.21 -2.62 -12.23
CA ASP A 234 23.38 -3.06 -13.00
C ASP A 234 23.92 -4.39 -12.43
N GLN A 235 24.02 -5.40 -13.30
CA GLN A 235 24.46 -6.75 -12.94
C GLN A 235 25.89 -6.79 -12.38
N SER A 236 26.73 -5.82 -12.73
CA SER A 236 28.09 -5.67 -12.22
C SER A 236 28.15 -5.07 -10.80
N SER A 237 27.05 -4.48 -10.32
CA SER A 237 27.02 -3.78 -9.04
C SER A 237 26.95 -4.71 -7.83
N ALA A 238 27.51 -4.28 -6.70
CA ALA A 238 27.37 -4.98 -5.42
C ALA A 238 25.90 -5.15 -5.00
N LYS A 239 25.06 -4.15 -5.29
CA LYS A 239 23.62 -4.16 -5.00
C LYS A 239 22.91 -5.31 -5.72
N TYR A 240 23.20 -5.52 -7.01
CA TYR A 240 22.65 -6.65 -7.77
C TYR A 240 23.10 -7.99 -7.19
N GLN A 241 24.39 -8.14 -6.88
CA GLN A 241 24.91 -9.40 -6.32
C GLN A 241 24.27 -9.72 -4.96
N GLN A 242 24.03 -8.71 -4.12
CA GLN A 242 23.31 -8.85 -2.87
C GLN A 242 21.85 -9.29 -3.12
N CYS A 243 21.13 -8.61 -4.02
CA CYS A 243 19.74 -8.95 -4.34
C CYS A 243 19.62 -10.37 -4.92
N LEU A 244 20.53 -10.76 -5.81
CA LEU A 244 20.58 -12.10 -6.40
C LEU A 244 20.86 -13.17 -5.34
N LYS A 245 21.75 -12.88 -4.38
CA LYS A 245 22.04 -13.78 -3.26
C LYS A 245 20.82 -13.97 -2.37
N ILE A 246 20.10 -12.90 -2.03
CA ILE A 246 18.86 -12.97 -1.26
C ILE A 246 17.82 -13.79 -2.02
N LEU A 247 17.56 -13.46 -3.28
CA LEU A 247 16.59 -14.16 -4.13
C LEU A 247 16.89 -15.67 -4.21
N LYS A 248 18.13 -16.05 -4.55
CA LYS A 248 18.53 -17.48 -4.63
C LYS A 248 18.57 -18.19 -3.28
N GLY A 249 18.70 -17.45 -2.19
CA GLY A 249 18.62 -18.01 -0.83
C GLY A 249 17.21 -18.48 -0.45
N HIS A 250 16.18 -17.79 -0.97
CA HIS A 250 14.77 -18.13 -0.71
C HIS A 250 14.11 -18.88 -1.88
N ASN A 251 14.66 -18.77 -3.09
CA ASN A 251 14.12 -19.39 -4.30
C ASN A 251 15.15 -20.32 -4.95
N PRO A 252 15.06 -21.64 -4.67
CA PRO A 252 15.96 -22.64 -5.26
C PRO A 252 15.55 -23.06 -6.68
N ASN A 253 14.48 -22.51 -7.25
CA ASN A 253 14.01 -22.88 -8.57
C ASN A 253 14.99 -22.42 -9.65
N SER A 254 15.10 -23.20 -10.73
CA SER A 254 15.85 -22.78 -11.93
C SER A 254 15.20 -21.61 -12.64
N GLU A 255 13.87 -21.65 -12.75
CA GLU A 255 13.04 -20.52 -13.19
C GLU A 255 12.70 -19.64 -11.99
N LEU A 256 13.43 -18.54 -11.81
CA LEU A 256 13.31 -17.66 -10.65
C LEU A 256 11.98 -16.88 -10.62
N ASN A 257 11.21 -16.84 -11.71
CA ASN A 257 9.84 -16.31 -11.67
C ASN A 257 8.83 -17.31 -11.09
N SER A 258 9.19 -18.59 -10.90
CA SER A 258 8.26 -19.58 -10.37
C SER A 258 8.15 -19.49 -8.84
N PRO A 259 6.95 -19.26 -8.28
CA PRO A 259 6.71 -19.36 -6.84
C PRO A 259 6.45 -20.80 -6.38
N GLN A 260 6.47 -21.78 -7.30
CA GLN A 260 6.11 -23.16 -7.00
C GLN A 260 7.07 -23.75 -5.97
N GLY A 261 6.50 -24.31 -4.88
CA GLY A 261 7.29 -24.96 -3.83
C GLY A 261 7.98 -24.02 -2.85
N LEU A 262 7.83 -22.69 -3.00
CA LEU A 262 8.41 -21.73 -2.06
C LEU A 262 7.56 -21.61 -0.79
N SER A 263 8.22 -21.60 0.37
CA SER A 263 7.58 -21.23 1.64
C SER A 263 7.18 -19.75 1.67
N GLU A 264 7.95 -18.93 0.96
CA GLU A 264 7.79 -17.49 0.84
C GLU A 264 7.62 -17.13 -0.64
N PRO A 265 6.39 -17.26 -1.19
CA PRO A 265 6.12 -17.17 -2.63
C PRO A 265 6.41 -15.78 -3.23
N GLN A 266 6.70 -14.78 -2.41
CA GLN A 266 7.10 -13.45 -2.85
C GLN A 266 8.56 -13.36 -3.30
N PHE A 267 9.43 -14.32 -2.97
CA PHE A 267 10.83 -14.32 -3.43
C PHE A 267 10.94 -14.85 -4.86
N VAL A 268 10.44 -14.08 -5.81
CA VAL A 268 10.48 -14.38 -7.25
C VAL A 268 11.12 -13.22 -8.01
N GLN A 269 11.72 -13.50 -9.16
CA GLN A 269 12.51 -12.55 -9.92
C GLN A 269 11.72 -11.31 -10.37
N PHE A 270 10.42 -11.46 -10.61
CA PHE A 270 9.54 -10.34 -10.96
C PHE A 270 9.16 -9.43 -9.79
N ASN A 271 9.64 -9.71 -8.57
CA ASN A 271 9.44 -8.84 -7.41
C ASN A 271 10.73 -8.06 -7.06
N GLY A 272 10.63 -7.27 -6.00
CA GLY A 272 11.70 -6.48 -5.43
C GLY A 272 11.46 -6.23 -3.94
N GLY A 273 12.13 -5.22 -3.42
CA GLY A 273 12.00 -4.76 -2.05
C GLY A 273 12.60 -3.37 -1.88
N PHE A 274 12.52 -2.87 -0.65
CA PHE A 274 12.94 -1.52 -0.29
C PHE A 274 14.29 -1.57 0.44
N SER A 275 15.23 -0.69 0.09
CA SER A 275 16.48 -0.59 0.85
C SER A 275 16.23 0.04 2.21
N GLN A 276 17.17 -0.17 3.14
CA GLN A 276 17.12 0.49 4.44
C GLN A 276 17.18 2.02 4.28
N GLU A 277 17.89 2.53 3.27
CA GLU A 277 17.96 3.97 2.97
C GLU A 277 16.58 4.53 2.62
N GLN A 278 15.83 3.84 1.75
CA GLN A 278 14.47 4.25 1.37
C GLN A 278 13.48 4.12 2.55
N LEU A 279 13.60 3.07 3.37
CA LEU A 279 12.76 2.89 4.55
C LEU A 279 13.02 3.94 5.64
N ASN A 280 14.28 4.36 5.80
CA ASN A 280 14.64 5.45 6.70
C ASN A 280 14.02 6.77 6.21
N TRP A 281 14.18 7.09 4.92
CA TRP A 281 13.54 8.27 4.33
C TRP A 281 12.01 8.26 4.51
N LEU A 282 11.36 7.12 4.23
CA LEU A 282 9.92 6.96 4.45
C LEU A 282 9.56 7.24 5.92
N ASN A 283 10.35 6.74 6.87
CA ASN A 283 10.12 6.98 8.29
C ASN A 283 10.18 8.48 8.65
N GLU A 284 11.11 9.24 8.08
CA GLU A 284 11.21 10.69 8.31
C GLU A 284 9.97 11.42 7.76
N VAL A 285 9.52 11.08 6.56
CA VAL A 285 8.31 11.67 5.95
C VAL A 285 7.06 11.35 6.77
N LEU A 286 6.93 10.10 7.25
CA LEU A 286 5.81 9.69 8.12
C LEU A 286 5.86 10.39 9.47
N THR A 287 7.04 10.53 10.08
CA THR A 287 7.24 11.24 11.36
C THR A 287 6.84 12.71 11.25
N PHE A 288 7.22 13.37 10.14
CA PHE A 288 6.76 14.71 9.83
C PHE A 288 5.23 14.77 9.70
N SER A 289 4.65 13.85 8.92
CA SER A 289 3.21 13.80 8.65
C SER A 289 2.40 13.63 9.96
N ASP A 290 2.85 12.74 10.84
CA ASP A 290 2.22 12.51 12.15
C ASP A 290 2.25 13.77 13.03
N THR A 291 3.41 14.45 13.09
CA THR A 291 3.58 15.69 13.87
C THR A 291 2.68 16.81 13.36
N ASN A 292 2.41 16.83 12.04
CA ASN A 292 1.59 17.85 11.38
C ASN A 292 0.14 17.39 11.14
N GLN A 293 -0.25 16.24 11.69
CA GLN A 293 -1.60 15.66 11.59
C GLN A 293 -2.07 15.44 10.14
N GLU A 294 -1.15 15.16 9.23
CA GLU A 294 -1.46 14.83 7.84
C GLU A 294 -1.98 13.40 7.71
N LYS A 295 -2.81 13.16 6.70
CA LYS A 295 -3.26 11.84 6.24
C LYS A 295 -2.34 11.39 5.12
N VAL A 296 -1.87 10.15 5.21
CA VAL A 296 -0.89 9.63 4.24
C VAL A 296 -1.51 8.56 3.35
N VAL A 297 -1.28 8.69 2.04
CA VAL A 297 -1.56 7.68 1.02
C VAL A 297 -0.24 7.21 0.44
N ILE A 298 0.04 5.92 0.50
CA ILE A 298 1.28 5.35 -0.06
C ILE A 298 0.93 4.61 -1.36
N ALA A 299 1.52 5.06 -2.46
CA ALA A 299 1.44 4.45 -3.77
C ALA A 299 2.66 3.55 -3.99
N ILE A 300 2.42 2.25 -4.12
CA ILE A 300 3.46 1.23 -4.35
C ILE A 300 3.03 0.33 -5.49
N PHE A 301 4.00 -0.21 -6.24
CA PHE A 301 3.73 -1.37 -7.08
C PHE A 301 3.42 -2.58 -6.17
N PRO A 302 2.23 -3.21 -6.28
CA PRO A 302 1.78 -4.19 -5.29
C PRO A 302 2.59 -5.48 -5.37
N PHE A 303 3.07 -5.92 -4.22
CA PHE A 303 3.58 -7.27 -4.03
C PHE A 303 2.44 -8.17 -3.56
N THR A 304 2.29 -9.33 -4.19
CA THR A 304 1.65 -10.57 -3.70
C THR A 304 0.34 -11.04 -4.36
N GLN A 305 0.21 -12.38 -4.40
CA GLN A 305 -0.96 -13.14 -4.86
C GLN A 305 -2.05 -13.29 -3.80
N ARG A 306 -1.88 -12.71 -2.61
CA ARG A 306 -2.92 -12.62 -1.58
C ARG A 306 -3.44 -11.18 -1.63
N PRO A 307 -4.76 -10.93 -1.62
CA PRO A 307 -5.24 -9.58 -1.29
C PRO A 307 -4.53 -9.19 0.00
N LEU A 308 -3.99 -7.97 0.07
CA LEU A 308 -3.34 -7.45 1.27
C LEU A 308 -4.34 -7.60 2.44
N THR A 309 -4.26 -8.71 3.16
CA THR A 309 -4.83 -8.83 4.49
C THR A 309 -3.96 -7.90 5.31
N VAL A 310 -4.45 -6.66 5.44
CA VAL A 310 -3.84 -5.58 6.20
C VAL A 310 -3.44 -6.15 7.55
N CYS A 311 -2.13 -6.14 7.84
CA CYS A 311 -1.67 -6.17 9.23
C CYS A 311 -2.28 -4.91 9.87
N ALA A 312 -3.42 -5.07 10.54
CA ALA A 312 -4.04 -4.01 11.29
C ALA A 312 -3.03 -3.51 12.32
N TRP A 313 -2.50 -2.31 12.08
CA TRP A 313 -1.75 -1.59 13.08
C TRP A 313 -2.74 -1.20 14.20
N PRO A 314 -2.41 -1.42 15.47
CA PRO A 314 -3.30 -1.04 16.56
C PRO A 314 -3.60 0.47 16.49
N GLY A 315 -4.87 0.85 16.30
CA GLY A 315 -5.32 2.24 16.29
C GLY A 315 -5.94 2.78 15.00
N ILE A 316 -6.14 1.95 13.96
CA ILE A 316 -6.78 2.37 12.70
C ILE A 316 -8.30 2.11 12.76
N THR A 317 -9.12 3.12 12.41
CA THR A 317 -10.53 2.94 12.04
C THR A 317 -10.66 2.74 10.53
N GLU A 318 -11.33 1.67 10.12
CA GLU A 318 -11.51 1.26 8.71
C GLU A 318 -12.77 1.92 8.12
N THR A 319 -12.70 2.39 6.87
CA THR A 319 -13.88 2.58 6.02
C THR A 319 -13.62 1.89 4.69
N ARG A 320 -14.25 0.74 4.48
CA ARG A 320 -14.13 -0.06 3.26
C ARG A 320 -14.88 0.64 2.13
N TRP A 321 -14.15 1.19 1.15
CA TRP A 321 -14.73 1.56 -0.14
C TRP A 321 -14.86 0.29 -1.00
N PRO A 322 -16.04 0.00 -1.58
CA PRO A 322 -16.19 -1.14 -2.47
C PRO A 322 -15.54 -0.84 -3.83
N SER A 323 -14.26 -1.18 -3.99
CA SER A 323 -13.62 -1.30 -5.30
C SER A 323 -13.76 -2.74 -5.80
N PHE A 324 -14.23 -2.91 -7.04
CA PHE A 324 -14.17 -4.17 -7.76
C PHE A 324 -12.83 -4.24 -8.51
N GLY A 325 -11.83 -4.94 -7.97
CA GLY A 325 -10.55 -5.18 -8.66
C GLY A 325 -9.38 -5.48 -7.72
N PRO A 326 -8.23 -6.00 -8.23
CA PRO A 326 -7.05 -6.36 -7.43
C PRO A 326 -6.18 -5.16 -7.01
N THR A 327 -6.63 -3.92 -7.21
CA THR A 327 -5.88 -2.70 -6.92
C THR A 327 -6.12 -2.23 -5.48
N GLY A 328 -5.08 -2.24 -4.65
CA GLY A 328 -5.12 -1.72 -3.28
C GLY A 328 -4.75 -0.24 -3.23
N VAL A 329 -5.67 0.61 -2.79
CA VAL A 329 -5.42 1.99 -2.39
C VAL A 329 -5.82 2.09 -0.93
N SER A 330 -4.92 2.53 -0.06
CA SER A 330 -5.16 2.61 1.39
C SER A 330 -5.04 4.04 1.88
N CYS A 331 -6.05 4.51 2.61
CA CYS A 331 -6.03 5.77 3.35
C CYS A 331 -5.75 5.48 4.83
N VAL A 332 -4.76 6.16 5.43
CA VAL A 332 -4.48 6.05 6.86
C VAL A 332 -4.89 7.35 7.56
N SER A 333 -5.74 7.24 8.56
CA SER A 333 -6.05 8.33 9.49
C SER A 333 -6.07 7.82 10.93
N SER A 334 -5.27 8.43 11.81
CA SER A 334 -5.35 8.20 13.26
C SER A 334 -5.73 9.49 14.00
N PRO A 335 -6.54 9.43 15.08
CA PRO A 335 -6.60 10.47 16.09
C PRO A 335 -5.70 10.12 17.29
N VAL A 336 -4.75 11.02 17.57
CA VAL A 336 -4.25 11.42 18.91
C VAL A 336 -3.76 10.30 19.86
N THR A 337 -2.43 10.28 20.03
CA THR A 337 -1.63 9.85 21.19
C THR A 337 -1.50 8.35 21.48
N LEU A 338 -0.36 7.76 21.09
CA LEU A 338 0.44 6.99 22.05
C LEU A 338 1.90 6.83 21.56
N THR A 339 2.83 7.32 22.37
CA THR A 339 4.23 6.92 22.41
C THR A 339 4.35 5.39 22.51
N MET A 340 4.74 4.71 21.43
CA MET A 340 5.57 3.50 21.47
C MET A 340 6.20 3.30 20.09
N VAL A 341 7.53 3.29 20.05
CA VAL A 341 8.35 2.78 18.95
C VAL A 341 7.84 1.37 18.61
N ALA A 342 7.12 1.23 17.50
CA ALA A 342 6.56 -0.04 17.05
C ALA A 342 7.24 -0.45 15.75
N THR A 343 8.14 -1.43 15.86
CA THR A 343 8.90 -2.02 14.77
C THR A 343 7.93 -2.59 13.71
N PRO A 344 8.00 -2.15 12.44
CA PRO A 344 7.22 -2.74 11.37
C PRO A 344 7.62 -4.20 11.19
N ARG A 345 6.65 -5.11 11.33
CA ARG A 345 6.75 -6.47 10.77
C ARG A 345 6.45 -6.44 9.27
N ILE A 346 7.27 -5.69 8.55
CA ILE A 346 7.73 -6.12 7.23
C ILE A 346 8.84 -7.12 7.55
N LEU A 347 8.97 -8.24 6.83
CA LEU A 347 10.09 -9.16 7.07
C LEU A 347 11.38 -8.41 6.70
N LEU A 348 11.98 -7.80 7.72
CA LEU A 348 13.16 -6.95 7.66
C LEU A 348 14.38 -7.87 7.56
N VAL A 349 15.04 -7.92 6.41
CA VAL A 349 16.37 -8.54 6.30
C VAL A 349 17.40 -7.43 6.45
N CYS A 350 17.68 -7.04 7.68
CA CYS A 350 18.87 -6.24 8.01
C CYS A 350 20.08 -7.16 8.08
N THR A 351 21.07 -6.97 7.21
CA THR A 351 22.41 -7.53 7.42
C THR A 351 23.25 -6.50 8.16
N THR A 352 23.59 -6.77 9.42
CA THR A 352 24.66 -6.05 10.13
C THR A 352 26.00 -6.41 9.48
N SER A 353 26.70 -5.44 8.90
CA SER A 353 28.12 -5.61 8.58
C SER A 353 28.93 -5.53 9.87
N THR A 354 29.76 -6.54 10.14
CA THR A 354 30.90 -6.43 11.06
C THR A 354 32.02 -5.62 10.44
#